data_AF-A0A2D8PMP4-F1
#
_entry.id   AF-A0A2D8PMP4-F1
#
_cell.length_a   1.000
_cell.length_b   1.000
_cell.length_c   1.000
_cell.angle_alpha   90.00
_cell.angle_beta   90.00
_cell.angle_gamma   90.00
#
_symmetry.space_group_name_H-M   'P 1'
#
loop_
_entity.id
_entity.type
_entity.pdbx_description
1 polymer ?
#
loop_
_entity_poly.entity_id
_entity_poly.type
_entity_poly.pdbx_seq_one_letter_code
_entity_poly.pdbx_strand_id
1 'polypeptide(L)'
;YQPFALMDNEGPSSLHWPGLSQTSFRGYVEENPDVICAFSAGLNRAAAMIADPANLEAVVDIALDNLPMDNRGLVTAIVSKYTDKFSLTGKADRDIIATIGELSVAVGKAESVLTADDLILEPSC
;
A
#
# COMPACT_ATOMS: atom_id res chain seq x y z
N TYR A 1 -12.18 27.71 6.73
CA TYR A 1 -12.42 26.26 6.79
C TYR A 1 -11.28 25.58 6.04
N GLN A 2 -10.21 25.18 6.74
CA GLN A 2 -9.17 24.33 6.15
C GLN A 2 -9.49 22.90 6.57
N PRO A 3 -10.03 22.05 5.67
CA PRO A 3 -10.55 20.76 6.09
C PRO A 3 -9.46 19.78 6.57
N PHE A 4 -8.18 20.05 6.30
CA PHE A 4 -7.07 19.21 6.77
C PHE A 4 -5.83 20.09 7.06
N ALA A 5 -5.82 20.77 8.21
CA ALA A 5 -4.58 21.31 8.75
C ALA A 5 -3.89 20.18 9.55
N LEU A 6 -2.91 19.51 8.93
CA LEU A 6 -2.00 18.56 9.58
C LEU A 6 -0.93 19.26 10.45
N MET A 7 -1.12 20.54 10.75
CA MET A 7 -0.17 21.39 11.44
C MET A 7 -0.55 21.37 12.93
N ASP A 8 0.29 20.77 13.76
CA ASP A 8 0.28 20.77 15.26
C ASP A 8 0.10 19.40 15.95
N ASN A 9 0.46 18.27 15.33
CA ASN A 9 0.40 16.94 15.96
C ASN A 9 -1.01 16.54 16.48
N GLU A 10 -2.06 17.27 16.12
CA GLU A 10 -3.47 16.95 16.41
C GLU A 10 -4.07 15.96 15.40
N GLY A 11 -3.26 15.36 14.53
CA GLY A 11 -3.67 14.24 13.71
C GLY A 11 -4.01 13.03 14.60
N PRO A 12 -4.96 12.17 14.18
CA PRO A 12 -5.18 10.91 14.89
C PRO A 12 -3.87 10.13 15.02
N SER A 13 -3.70 9.40 16.13
CA SER A 13 -2.48 8.62 16.43
C SER A 13 -2.10 7.63 15.32
N SER A 14 -3.08 7.28 14.48
CA SER A 14 -2.90 6.74 13.14
C SER A 14 -3.80 7.50 12.16
N LEU A 15 -3.25 7.99 11.04
CA LEU A 15 -4.08 8.20 9.86
C LEU A 15 -4.26 6.86 9.15
N HIS A 16 -5.51 6.37 9.12
CA HIS A 16 -5.93 5.30 8.21
C HIS A 16 -6.07 5.86 6.79
N TRP A 17 -5.00 6.44 6.24
CA TRP A 17 -4.95 6.54 4.78
C TRP A 17 -4.93 5.12 4.26
N PRO A 18 -5.66 4.80 3.17
CA PRO A 18 -5.33 3.61 2.41
C PRO A 18 -3.83 3.73 2.12
N GLY A 19 -3.05 2.77 2.64
CA GLY A 19 -1.63 2.71 2.35
C GLY A 19 -1.40 2.67 0.84
N LEU A 20 -0.15 2.76 0.41
CA LEU A 20 0.19 2.61 -1.00
C LEU A 20 -0.47 1.33 -1.55
N SER A 21 -1.40 1.52 -2.48
CA SER A 21 -2.16 0.44 -3.10
C SER A 21 -1.58 0.19 -4.49
N GLN A 22 -1.35 -1.08 -4.81
CA GLN A 22 -1.05 -1.44 -6.19
C GLN A 22 -2.36 -1.34 -6.99
N THR A 23 -2.26 -0.73 -8.17
CA THR A 23 -3.37 -0.61 -9.10
C THR A 23 -2.98 -1.15 -10.46
N SER A 24 -3.97 -1.67 -11.17
CA SER A 24 -3.84 -2.09 -12.56
C SER A 24 -5.10 -1.69 -13.32
N PHE A 25 -5.02 -1.66 -14.65
CA PHE A 25 -6.19 -1.46 -15.49
C PHE A 25 -7.07 -2.70 -15.46
N ARG A 26 -8.40 -2.50 -15.34
CA ARG A 26 -9.38 -3.59 -15.31
C ARG A 26 -9.20 -4.59 -16.46
N GLY A 27 -9.14 -4.10 -17.70
CA GLY A 27 -8.97 -4.96 -18.88
C GLY A 27 -7.70 -5.80 -18.84
N TYR A 28 -6.60 -5.27 -18.29
CA TYR A 28 -5.37 -6.04 -18.14
C TYR A 28 -5.52 -7.18 -17.13
N VAL A 29 -6.22 -6.95 -16.01
CA VAL A 29 -6.49 -7.98 -14.99
C VAL A 29 -7.39 -9.09 -15.56
N GLU A 30 -8.40 -8.71 -16.34
CA GLU A 30 -9.32 -9.65 -16.99
C GLU A 30 -8.62 -10.49 -18.08
N GLU A 31 -7.73 -9.88 -18.85
CA GLU A 31 -6.98 -10.55 -19.93
C GLU A 31 -5.81 -11.39 -19.42
N ASN A 32 -5.20 -11.03 -18.29
CA ASN A 32 -3.96 -11.64 -17.78
C ASN A 32 -4.05 -12.01 -16.28
N PRO A 33 -5.05 -12.80 -15.86
CA PRO A 33 -5.28 -13.11 -14.45
C PRO A 33 -4.10 -13.86 -13.80
N ASP A 34 -3.42 -14.71 -14.56
CA ASP A 34 -2.25 -15.47 -14.13
C ASP A 34 -1.04 -14.57 -13.82
N VAL A 35 -0.82 -13.53 -14.64
CA VAL A 35 0.24 -12.53 -14.41
C VAL A 35 -0.04 -11.75 -13.13
N ILE A 36 -1.29 -11.36 -12.89
CA ILE A 36 -1.69 -10.68 -11.66
C ILE A 36 -1.49 -11.59 -10.44
N CYS A 37 -1.90 -12.86 -10.51
CA CYS A 37 -1.65 -13.82 -9.44
C CYS A 37 -0.15 -14.00 -9.13
N ALA A 38 0.69 -14.14 -10.17
CA ALA A 38 2.13 -14.27 -10.01
C ALA A 38 2.75 -13.01 -9.40
N PHE A 39 2.31 -11.84 -9.82
CA PHE A 39 2.76 -10.56 -9.30
C PHE A 39 2.41 -10.41 -7.81
N SER A 40 1.15 -10.69 -7.42
CA SER A 40 0.70 -10.66 -6.02
C SER A 40 1.46 -11.65 -5.15
N ALA A 41 1.72 -12.86 -5.65
CA ALA A 41 2.56 -13.84 -4.94
C ALA A 41 4.00 -13.35 -4.74
N GLY A 42 4.57 -12.66 -5.74
CA GLY A 42 5.88 -12.02 -5.64
C GLY A 42 5.92 -10.93 -4.57
N LEU A 43 4.91 -10.05 -4.55
CA LEU A 43 4.80 -9.00 -3.53
C LEU A 43 4.69 -9.57 -2.12
N ASN A 44 3.87 -10.60 -1.91
CA ASN A 44 3.71 -11.22 -0.60
C ASN A 44 5.03 -11.85 -0.10
N ARG A 45 5.81 -12.47 -1.01
CA ARG A 45 7.14 -13.00 -0.66
C ARG A 45 8.12 -11.88 -0.32
N ALA A 46 8.13 -10.79 -1.08
CA ALA A 46 8.98 -9.63 -0.81
C ALA A 46 8.62 -8.97 0.52
N ALA A 47 7.33 -8.81 0.81
CA ALA A 47 6.86 -8.28 2.10
C ALA A 47 7.28 -9.18 3.27
N ALA A 48 7.18 -10.51 3.13
CA ALA A 48 7.67 -11.45 4.13
C ALA A 48 9.19 -11.36 4.34
N MET A 49 9.96 -11.18 3.25
CA MET A 49 11.41 -10.98 3.35
C MET A 49 11.74 -9.69 4.10
N ILE A 50 11.04 -8.59 3.82
CA ILE A 50 11.21 -7.29 4.48
C ILE A 50 10.84 -7.36 5.97
N ALA A 51 9.79 -8.10 6.32
CA ALA A 51 9.30 -8.23 7.69
C ALA A 51 10.22 -9.08 8.59
N ASP A 52 11.03 -9.97 8.02
CA ASP A 52 11.93 -10.83 8.77
C ASP A 52 13.25 -10.12 9.09
N PRO A 53 13.57 -9.84 10.36
CA PRO A 53 14.78 -9.13 10.75
C PRO A 53 16.07 -9.88 10.37
N ALA A 54 16.01 -11.20 10.13
CA ALA A 54 17.15 -11.97 9.64
C ALA A 54 17.60 -11.53 8.24
N ASN A 55 16.72 -10.89 7.46
CA ASN A 55 17.00 -10.42 6.10
C ASN A 55 17.38 -8.94 6.03
N LEU A 56 17.47 -8.21 7.15
CA LEU A 56 17.63 -6.75 7.17
C LEU A 56 18.80 -6.27 6.29
N GLU A 57 19.98 -6.87 6.42
CA GLU A 57 21.15 -6.47 5.62
C GLU A 57 20.91 -6.66 4.12
N ALA A 58 20.35 -7.81 3.72
CA ALA A 58 20.06 -8.08 2.32
C ALA A 58 19.00 -7.12 1.76
N VAL A 59 17.98 -6.78 2.55
CA VAL A 59 16.95 -5.80 2.16
C VAL A 59 17.54 -4.40 2.01
N VAL A 60 18.44 -4.00 2.90
CA VAL A 60 19.15 -2.70 2.82
C VAL A 60 20.05 -2.64 1.58
N ASP A 61 20.77 -3.73 1.26
CA ASP A 61 21.59 -3.81 0.05
C ASP A 61 20.74 -3.67 -1.21
N ILE A 62 19.64 -4.44 -1.31
CA ILE A 62 18.69 -4.33 -2.42
C ILE A 62 18.14 -2.89 -2.54
N ALA A 63 17.81 -2.25 -1.41
CA ALA A 63 17.30 -0.89 -1.41
C ALA A 63 18.34 0.12 -1.91
N LEU A 64 19.61 -0.01 -1.52
CA LEU A 64 20.69 0.86 -2.01
C LEU A 64 20.98 0.68 -3.50
N ASP A 65 20.84 -0.54 -4.02
CA ASP A 65 21.04 -0.82 -5.45
C ASP A 65 19.93 -0.25 -6.33
N ASN A 66 18.71 -0.07 -5.78
CA ASN A 66 17.51 0.28 -6.55
C ASN A 66 16.95 1.68 -6.26
N LEU A 67 17.32 2.29 -5.14
CA LEU A 67 16.85 3.63 -4.76
C LEU A 67 17.96 4.65 -5.01
N PRO A 68 17.61 5.89 -5.41
CA PRO A 68 18.58 6.97 -5.60
C PRO A 68 19.02 7.55 -4.24
N MET A 69 19.51 6.69 -3.34
CA MET A 69 19.97 7.03 -1.99
C MET A 69 21.33 6.38 -1.76
N ASP A 70 22.34 7.18 -1.41
CA ASP A 70 23.69 6.71 -1.09
C ASP A 70 24.03 6.88 0.41
N ASN A 71 23.05 6.56 1.25
CA ASN A 71 23.20 6.67 2.71
C ASN A 71 22.63 5.42 3.38
N ARG A 72 23.51 4.46 3.64
CA ARG A 72 23.16 3.19 4.30
C ARG A 72 22.44 3.41 5.63
N GLY A 73 22.92 4.31 6.48
CA GLY A 73 22.29 4.57 7.79
C GLY A 73 20.85 5.06 7.67
N LEU A 74 20.57 5.95 6.71
CA LEU A 74 19.21 6.40 6.42
C LEU A 74 18.35 5.26 5.86
N VAL A 75 18.86 4.48 4.91
CA VAL A 75 18.14 3.35 4.31
C VAL A 75 17.80 2.30 5.38
N THR A 76 18.75 1.92 6.22
CA THR A 76 18.51 1.01 7.35
C THR A 76 17.41 1.55 8.27
N ALA A 77 17.46 2.83 8.64
CA ALA A 77 16.44 3.44 9.49
C ALA A 77 15.04 3.42 8.84
N ILE A 78 14.95 3.66 7.52
CA ILE A 78 13.69 3.58 6.77
C ILE A 78 13.19 2.13 6.76
N VAL A 79 14.01 1.17 6.34
CA VAL A 79 13.63 -0.25 6.28
C VAL A 79 13.13 -0.71 7.65
N SER A 80 13.92 -0.51 8.71
CA SER A 80 13.55 -0.90 10.08
C SER A 80 12.24 -0.26 10.56
N LYS A 81 11.97 1.00 10.19
CA LYS A 81 10.75 1.71 10.58
C LYS A 81 9.49 1.18 9.89
N TYR A 82 9.62 0.64 8.69
CA TYR A 82 8.47 0.25 7.84
C TYR A 82 8.33 -1.27 7.63
N THR A 83 9.13 -2.10 8.31
CA THR A 83 9.10 -3.57 8.16
C THR A 83 7.70 -4.18 8.36
N ASP A 84 6.91 -3.61 9.27
CA ASP A 84 5.58 -4.08 9.67
C ASP A 84 4.44 -3.40 8.91
N LYS A 85 4.75 -2.53 7.94
CA LYS A 85 3.74 -1.72 7.24
C LYS A 85 3.31 -2.28 5.88
N PHE A 86 3.96 -3.35 5.41
CA PHE A 86 3.55 -4.06 4.20
C PHE A 86 2.53 -5.16 4.54
N SER A 87 1.49 -5.29 3.71
CA SER A 87 0.57 -6.42 3.82
C SER A 87 1.28 -7.72 3.42
N LEU A 88 1.16 -8.74 4.26
CA LEU A 88 1.67 -10.09 3.96
C LEU A 88 0.72 -10.93 3.11
N THR A 89 -0.52 -10.46 2.94
CA THR A 89 -1.56 -11.16 2.17
C THR A 89 -1.85 -10.49 0.84
N GLY A 90 -1.49 -9.22 0.69
CA GLY A 90 -1.79 -8.41 -0.49
C GLY A 90 -3.27 -8.07 -0.64
N LYS A 91 -4.13 -8.52 0.29
CA LYS A 91 -5.57 -8.25 0.25
C LYS A 91 -5.85 -6.79 0.54
N ALA A 92 -6.72 -6.20 -0.25
CA ALA A 92 -7.19 -4.84 -0.03
C ALA A 92 -8.06 -4.75 1.22
N ASP A 93 -7.92 -3.66 1.96
CA ASP A 93 -8.78 -3.34 3.10
C ASP A 93 -10.10 -2.74 2.61
N ARG A 94 -11.11 -3.61 2.52
CA ARG A 94 -12.43 -3.27 1.96
C ARG A 94 -13.16 -2.23 2.81
N ASP A 95 -12.99 -2.27 4.12
CA ASP A 95 -13.64 -1.35 5.06
C ASP A 95 -13.05 0.06 4.94
N ILE A 96 -11.72 0.16 4.80
CA ILE A 96 -11.05 1.44 4.52
C ILE A 96 -11.54 2.00 3.17
N ILE A 97 -11.61 1.18 2.12
CA ILE A 97 -12.06 1.62 0.80
C ILE A 97 -13.50 2.16 0.86
N ALA A 98 -14.41 1.46 1.53
CA ALA A 98 -15.79 1.91 1.72
C ALA A 98 -15.84 3.24 2.48
N THR A 99 -15.10 3.37 3.57
CA THR A 99 -15.02 4.59 4.39
C THR A 99 -14.54 5.79 3.56
N ILE A 100 -13.50 5.60 2.74
CA ILE A 100 -12.97 6.66 1.88
C ILE A 100 -13.96 7.04 0.77
N GLY A 101 -14.70 6.07 0.23
CA GLY A 101 -15.78 6.32 -0.74
C GLY A 101 -16.86 7.24 -0.18
N GLU A 102 -17.34 6.96 1.03
CA GLU A 102 -18.32 7.79 1.73
C GLU A 102 -17.80 9.21 2.00
N LEU A 103 -16.58 9.33 2.53
CA LEU A 103 -15.95 10.62 2.79
C LEU A 103 -15.79 11.44 1.51
N SER A 104 -15.42 10.79 0.39
CA SER A 104 -15.23 11.46 -0.90
C SER A 104 -16.52 12.10 -1.41
N VAL A 105 -17.67 11.44 -1.22
CA VAL A 105 -18.98 12.05 -1.53
C VAL A 105 -19.30 13.19 -0.57
N ALA A 106 -19.11 12.98 0.74
CA ALA A 106 -19.42 13.98 1.76
C ALA A 106 -18.67 15.30 1.57
N VAL A 107 -17.44 15.26 1.03
CA VAL A 107 -16.64 16.46 0.73
C VAL A 107 -16.76 16.95 -0.73
N GLY A 108 -17.69 16.38 -1.51
CA GLY A 108 -17.93 16.79 -2.90
C GLY A 108 -16.79 16.46 -3.87
N LYS A 109 -16.00 15.41 -3.59
CA LYS A 109 -14.94 14.90 -4.46
C LYS A 109 -15.38 13.74 -5.35
N ALA A 110 -16.52 13.12 -5.05
CA ALA A 110 -17.16 12.09 -5.88
C ALA A 110 -18.66 12.35 -5.99
N GLU A 111 -19.25 12.01 -7.15
CA GLU A 111 -20.70 12.14 -7.40
C GLU A 111 -21.51 10.99 -6.79
N SER A 112 -20.87 9.84 -6.55
CA SER A 112 -21.46 8.65 -5.95
C SER A 112 -20.42 7.89 -5.14
N VAL A 113 -20.88 7.03 -4.22
CA VAL A 113 -20.01 6.21 -3.38
C VAL A 113 -19.42 5.09 -4.24
N LEU A 114 -18.11 5.15 -4.48
CA LEU A 114 -17.35 4.03 -5.02
C LEU A 114 -17.13 3.01 -3.90
N THR A 115 -17.56 1.78 -4.15
CA THR A 115 -17.48 0.69 -3.18
C THR A 115 -16.22 -0.15 -3.41
N ALA A 116 -15.94 -1.04 -2.45
CA ALA A 116 -14.88 -2.03 -2.60
C ALA A 116 -15.09 -2.92 -3.85
N ASP A 117 -16.33 -3.23 -4.24
CA ASP A 117 -16.63 -4.04 -5.43
C ASP A 117 -16.37 -3.30 -6.74
N ASP A 118 -16.44 -1.96 -6.73
CA ASP A 118 -16.14 -1.15 -7.91
C ASP A 118 -14.62 -1.09 -8.18
N LEU A 119 -13.83 -1.17 -7.11
CA LEU A 119 -12.39 -0.88 -7.10
C LEU A 119 -11.51 -2.13 -6.99
N ILE A 120 -12.00 -3.21 -6.40
CA ILE A 120 -11.23 -4.44 -6.19
C ILE A 120 -11.64 -5.46 -7.25
N LEU A 121 -10.66 -5.84 -8.07
CA LEU A 121 -10.77 -6.98 -8.96
C LEU A 121 -9.65 -7.97 -8.62
N GLU A 122 -10.03 -9.05 -7.94
CA GLU A 122 -9.11 -10.13 -7.56
C GLU A 122 -9.37 -11.34 -8.46
N PRO A 123 -8.42 -11.74 -9.33
CA PRO A 123 -8.55 -12.98 -10.06
C PRO A 123 -8.51 -14.17 -9.09
N SER A 124 -9.12 -15.29 -9.48
CA SER A 124 -9.07 -16.52 -8.69
C SER A 124 -7.67 -17.13 -8.72
N CYS A 125 -6.88 -16.79 -7.71
CA CYS A 125 -5.69 -17.49 -7.26
C CYS A 125 -6.06 -18.37 -6.04
#